data_AF-U9TN26-F1
#
_entry.id   AF-U9TN26-F1
#
_cell.length_a   1.000
_cell.length_b   1.000
_cell.length_c   1.000
_cell.angle_alpha   90.00
_cell.angle_beta   90.00
_cell.angle_gamma   90.00
#
_symmetry.space_group_name_H-M   'P 1'
#
loop_
_entity.id
_entity.type
_entity.pdbx_description
1 polymer ?
#
loop_
_entity_poly.entity_id
_entity_poly.type
_entity_poly.pdbx_seq_one_letter_code
_entity_poly.pdbx_strand_id
1 'polypeptide(L)'
;MNQIGKSYYEQNELWKNLLIEDSYENRIENLNVHNYDGRIQKHQELRSLNNSKLVDFILHPLHSTKDYIECSNLLFKVFERLENTDYLDHYIIPIIADWPGQVNIRRAITLRINRGIASGIPKQILSLIPMIGPLHISLNSRETLFQTYHFFFEMLYHDLFGDKKVLSQKPKQTVINLILDLTFNGWKKIRKVIMNRFKNSKDAEYRMMIDLLDNSIPLTLDIYAVLFRSGYFEGYLESVVRVWVLFQRLRRHNYNKAPLVFLSDVFYWELNNHPMANKSNC
;
A
#
# COMPACT_ATOMS: atom_id res chain seq x y z
N MET A 1 -8.37 -4.20 -19.01
CA MET A 1 -8.09 -2.75 -18.81
C MET A 1 -9.09 -1.82 -19.54
N ASN A 2 -10.39 -2.14 -19.60
CA ASN A 2 -11.40 -1.29 -20.26
C ASN A 2 -12.07 -0.25 -19.32
N GLN A 3 -11.54 -0.03 -18.11
CA GLN A 3 -12.22 0.71 -17.02
C GLN A 3 -11.53 1.99 -16.55
N ILE A 4 -10.41 2.39 -17.16
CA ILE A 4 -9.66 3.60 -16.79
C ILE A 4 -10.44 4.91 -17.10
N GLY A 5 -11.51 4.84 -17.90
CA GLY A 5 -12.36 6.00 -18.22
C GLY A 5 -13.43 6.35 -17.18
N LYS A 6 -13.66 5.51 -16.14
CA LYS A 6 -14.65 5.74 -15.09
C LYS A 6 -14.00 6.28 -13.81
N SER A 7 -14.75 7.10 -13.06
CA SER A 7 -14.26 7.55 -11.75
C SER A 7 -14.11 6.36 -10.81
N TYR A 8 -13.21 6.48 -9.83
CA TYR A 8 -13.05 5.42 -8.82
C TYR A 8 -14.37 5.20 -8.07
N TYR A 9 -15.11 6.26 -7.76
CA TYR A 9 -16.44 6.16 -7.17
C TYR A 9 -17.34 5.23 -7.99
N GLU A 10 -17.48 5.46 -9.29
CA GLU A 10 -18.32 4.64 -10.16
C GLU A 10 -17.84 3.20 -10.26
N GLN A 11 -16.52 3.01 -10.29
CA GLN A 11 -15.91 1.69 -10.29
C GLN A 11 -16.19 0.93 -8.98
N ASN A 12 -16.06 1.61 -7.85
CA ASN A 12 -16.32 1.05 -6.53
C ASN A 12 -17.79 0.63 -6.37
N GLU A 13 -18.74 1.42 -6.88
CA GLU A 13 -20.16 1.03 -6.89
C GLU A 13 -20.40 -0.30 -7.63
N LEU A 14 -19.61 -0.63 -8.65
CA LEU A 14 -19.70 -1.93 -9.33
C LEU A 14 -19.12 -3.07 -8.48
N TRP A 15 -18.12 -2.76 -7.65
CA TRP A 15 -17.48 -3.73 -6.76
C TRP A 15 -18.25 -3.99 -5.48
N LYS A 16 -19.16 -3.09 -5.06
CA LYS A 16 -19.88 -3.21 -3.77
C LYS A 16 -20.48 -4.58 -3.51
N ASN A 17 -21.03 -5.24 -4.53
CA ASN A 17 -21.64 -6.56 -4.38
C ASN A 17 -20.62 -7.70 -4.16
N LEU A 18 -19.34 -7.47 -4.44
CA LEU A 18 -18.23 -8.40 -4.27
C LEU A 18 -17.44 -8.15 -2.99
N LEU A 19 -17.75 -7.07 -2.26
CA LEU A 19 -16.99 -6.61 -1.11
C LEU A 19 -17.72 -6.93 0.20
N ILE A 20 -16.96 -6.89 1.30
CA ILE A 20 -17.46 -7.16 2.65
C ILE A 20 -18.66 -6.25 2.96
N GLU A 21 -19.65 -6.80 3.69
CA GLU A 21 -20.84 -6.07 4.11
C GLU A 21 -20.50 -4.75 4.83
N ASP A 22 -21.22 -3.69 4.46
CA ASP A 22 -21.04 -2.34 5.00
C ASP A 22 -21.65 -2.18 6.40
N SER A 23 -21.08 -2.89 7.38
CA SER A 23 -21.47 -2.85 8.79
C SER A 23 -20.78 -1.72 9.55
N TYR A 24 -21.37 -1.33 10.70
CA TYR A 24 -20.76 -0.34 11.59
C TYR A 24 -19.38 -0.82 12.09
N GLU A 25 -19.29 -2.09 12.47
CA GLU A 25 -18.07 -2.74 12.95
C GLU A 25 -16.97 -2.68 11.88
N ASN A 26 -17.30 -3.01 10.63
CA ASN A 26 -16.34 -2.97 9.52
C ASN A 26 -15.87 -1.54 9.23
N ARG A 27 -16.74 -0.54 9.32
CA ARG A 27 -16.35 0.88 9.19
C ARG A 27 -15.40 1.31 10.30
N ILE A 28 -15.70 0.96 11.56
CA ILE A 28 -14.82 1.26 12.70
C ILE A 28 -13.47 0.55 12.53
N GLU A 29 -13.47 -0.68 12.02
CA GLU A 29 -12.25 -1.40 11.75
C GLU A 29 -11.43 -0.70 10.64
N ASN A 30 -12.06 -0.36 9.51
CA ASN A 30 -11.44 0.36 8.40
C ASN A 30 -10.79 1.68 8.84
N LEU A 31 -11.49 2.47 9.67
CA LEU A 31 -10.97 3.72 10.24
C LEU A 31 -9.71 3.50 11.08
N ASN A 32 -9.69 2.41 11.85
CA ASN A 32 -8.61 2.06 12.75
C ASN A 32 -7.53 1.18 12.10
N VAL A 33 -7.52 1.02 10.77
CA VAL A 33 -6.60 0.11 10.07
C VAL A 33 -5.12 0.41 10.32
N HIS A 34 -4.80 1.67 10.58
CA HIS A 34 -3.45 2.15 10.92
C HIS A 34 -3.30 2.55 12.41
N ASN A 35 -4.24 2.15 13.26
CA ASN A 35 -4.17 2.37 14.72
C ASN A 35 -3.52 1.14 15.37
N TYR A 36 -2.19 1.19 15.55
CA TYR A 36 -1.43 0.07 16.07
C TYR A 36 -1.62 -0.12 17.59
N ASP A 37 -1.61 0.98 18.35
CA ASP A 37 -1.65 0.95 19.82
C ASP A 37 -3.00 0.44 20.36
N GLY A 38 -4.11 1.00 19.87
CA GLY A 38 -5.45 0.65 20.35
C GLY A 38 -5.90 -0.77 19.98
N ARG A 39 -5.25 -1.40 19.00
CA ARG A 39 -5.56 -2.77 18.54
C ARG A 39 -4.84 -3.86 19.33
N ILE A 40 -3.75 -3.54 20.04
CA ILE A 40 -2.94 -4.54 20.77
C ILE A 40 -3.79 -5.30 21.81
N GLN A 41 -4.67 -4.62 22.54
CA GLN A 41 -5.49 -5.25 23.57
C GLN A 41 -6.76 -5.93 23.04
N LYS A 42 -7.35 -5.43 21.94
CA LYS A 42 -8.67 -5.91 21.48
C LYS A 42 -8.63 -7.10 20.51
N HIS A 43 -7.49 -7.36 19.86
CA HIS A 43 -7.36 -8.37 18.80
C HIS A 43 -6.17 -9.30 19.05
N GLN A 44 -5.93 -9.66 20.32
CA GLN A 44 -4.76 -10.45 20.73
C GLN A 44 -4.77 -11.85 20.10
N GLU A 45 -5.94 -12.49 19.97
CA GLU A 45 -6.08 -13.80 19.33
C GLU A 45 -5.84 -13.75 17.81
N LEU A 46 -6.37 -12.75 17.10
CA LEU A 46 -6.15 -12.57 15.65
C LEU A 46 -4.72 -12.18 15.29
N ARG A 47 -3.96 -11.62 16.24
CA ARG A 47 -2.53 -11.31 16.11
C ARG A 47 -1.63 -12.39 16.69
N SER A 48 -2.19 -13.49 17.18
CA SER A 48 -1.39 -14.59 17.68
C SER A 48 -0.68 -15.23 16.50
N LEU A 49 0.64 -15.13 16.49
CA LEU A 49 1.51 -15.76 15.49
C LEU A 49 1.66 -17.26 15.81
N ASN A 50 0.54 -17.97 16.01
CA ASN A 50 0.51 -19.36 16.50
C ASN A 50 1.27 -20.32 15.57
N ASN A 51 1.31 -19.99 14.27
CA ASN A 51 2.04 -20.73 13.24
C ASN A 51 3.32 -20.02 12.80
N SER A 52 3.85 -19.08 13.59
CA SER A 52 5.12 -18.44 13.30
C SER A 52 6.10 -18.69 14.44
N LYS A 53 7.36 -18.91 14.06
CA LYS A 53 8.46 -18.99 15.00
C LYS A 53 9.32 -17.75 14.78
N LEU A 54 9.46 -16.94 15.81
CA LEU A 54 10.48 -15.90 15.83
C LEU A 54 11.84 -16.61 15.89
N VAL A 55 12.67 -16.37 14.88
CA VAL A 55 13.99 -16.99 14.81
C VAL A 55 15.08 -16.10 15.41
N ASP A 56 15.03 -14.78 15.16
CA ASP A 56 16.02 -13.84 15.68
C ASP A 56 15.48 -12.40 15.68
N PHE A 57 16.12 -11.51 16.46
CA PHE A 57 15.93 -10.06 16.44
C PHE A 57 17.26 -9.37 16.18
N ILE A 58 17.36 -8.74 15.02
CA ILE A 58 18.62 -8.15 14.55
C ILE A 58 18.41 -6.65 14.35
N LEU A 59 19.13 -5.85 15.13
CA LEU A 59 19.23 -4.43 14.89
C LEU A 59 20.29 -4.18 13.81
N HIS A 60 19.89 -3.58 12.70
CA HIS A 60 20.79 -3.23 11.60
C HIS A 60 20.41 -1.86 11.00
N PRO A 61 21.38 -1.01 10.59
CA PRO A 61 21.09 0.32 10.02
C PRO A 61 20.16 0.33 8.79
N LEU A 62 20.27 -0.67 7.91
CA LEU A 62 19.43 -0.80 6.70
C LEU A 62 19.36 0.48 5.83
N HIS A 63 20.48 1.18 5.65
CA HIS A 63 20.53 2.42 4.85
C HIS A 63 21.12 2.18 3.45
N SER A 64 22.08 1.26 3.34
CA SER A 64 22.85 1.03 2.12
C SER A 64 22.62 -0.36 1.51
N THR A 65 22.99 -0.55 0.25
CA THR A 65 22.98 -1.89 -0.36
C THR A 65 23.88 -2.87 0.41
N LYS A 66 25.00 -2.41 0.96
CA LYS A 66 25.89 -3.22 1.80
C LYS A 66 25.15 -3.70 3.06
N ASP A 67 24.41 -2.81 3.71
CA ASP A 67 23.66 -3.12 4.92
C ASP A 67 22.61 -4.22 4.68
N TYR A 68 21.89 -4.13 3.55
CA TYR A 68 20.91 -5.15 3.18
C TYR A 68 21.55 -6.48 2.79
N ILE A 69 22.75 -6.47 2.18
CA ILE A 69 23.51 -7.71 1.91
C ILE A 69 23.93 -8.36 3.23
N GLU A 70 24.45 -7.59 4.18
CA GLU A 70 24.82 -8.08 5.50
C GLU A 70 23.61 -8.68 6.24
N CYS A 71 22.48 -7.98 6.25
CA CYS A 71 21.23 -8.48 6.83
C CYS A 71 20.75 -9.78 6.13
N SER A 72 20.82 -9.84 4.81
CA SER A 72 20.47 -11.06 4.04
C SER A 72 21.40 -12.23 4.38
N ASN A 73 22.68 -11.97 4.61
CA ASN A 73 23.63 -13.00 5.03
C ASN A 73 23.30 -13.58 6.41
N LEU A 74 22.74 -12.76 7.32
CA LEU A 74 22.26 -13.26 8.61
C LEU A 74 21.05 -14.20 8.43
N LEU A 75 20.13 -13.87 7.52
CA LEU A 75 19.05 -14.76 7.13
C LEU A 75 19.57 -16.08 6.56
N PHE A 76 20.59 -16.05 5.69
CA PHE A 76 21.14 -17.29 5.11
C PHE A 76 21.79 -18.18 6.18
N LYS A 77 22.50 -17.59 7.15
CA LYS A 77 23.05 -18.33 8.30
C LYS A 77 21.97 -18.96 9.17
N VAL A 78 20.77 -18.38 9.23
CA VAL A 78 19.63 -19.01 9.92
C VAL A 78 19.23 -20.31 9.23
N PHE A 79 19.14 -20.33 7.89
CA PHE A 79 18.84 -21.56 7.15
C PHE A 79 19.93 -22.62 7.32
N GLU A 80 21.20 -22.21 7.38
CA GLU A 80 22.31 -23.11 7.69
C GLU A 80 22.19 -23.72 9.09
N ARG A 81 21.86 -22.91 10.11
CA ARG A 81 21.66 -23.37 11.49
C ARG A 81 20.47 -24.31 11.66
N LEU A 82 19.46 -24.18 10.80
CA LEU A 82 18.28 -25.04 10.79
C LEU A 82 18.49 -26.33 9.98
N GLU A 83 19.73 -26.61 9.55
CA GLU A 83 20.09 -27.76 8.71
C GLU A 83 19.29 -27.81 7.39
N ASN A 84 18.83 -26.66 6.90
CA ASN A 84 17.95 -26.53 5.74
C ASN A 84 18.67 -25.72 4.63
N THR A 85 19.88 -26.17 4.29
CA THR A 85 20.82 -25.44 3.43
C THR A 85 20.43 -25.43 1.96
N ASP A 86 19.68 -26.43 1.51
CA ASP A 86 19.19 -26.59 0.13
C ASP A 86 17.85 -25.88 -0.12
N TYR A 87 17.18 -25.39 0.94
CA TYR A 87 15.90 -24.67 0.81
C TYR A 87 16.00 -23.50 -0.16
N LEU A 88 17.05 -22.69 -0.03
CA LEU A 88 17.25 -21.49 -0.85
C LEU A 88 17.67 -21.79 -2.30
N ASP A 89 17.99 -23.04 -2.63
CA ASP A 89 18.22 -23.48 -4.01
C ASP A 89 16.91 -23.86 -4.73
N HIS A 90 15.85 -24.19 -3.99
CA HIS A 90 14.58 -24.68 -4.53
C HIS A 90 13.40 -23.73 -4.32
N TYR A 91 13.48 -22.83 -3.35
CA TYR A 91 12.38 -21.95 -2.95
C TYR A 91 12.74 -20.47 -3.03
N ILE A 92 11.70 -19.66 -3.13
CA ILE A 92 11.79 -18.20 -3.15
C ILE A 92 11.20 -17.64 -1.86
N ILE A 93 11.85 -16.61 -1.31
CA ILE A 93 11.40 -15.91 -0.11
C ILE A 93 10.94 -14.49 -0.51
N PRO A 94 9.63 -14.20 -0.40
CA PRO A 94 9.13 -12.84 -0.48
C PRO A 94 9.69 -12.00 0.68
N ILE A 95 10.31 -10.87 0.36
CA ILE A 95 10.75 -9.87 1.34
C ILE A 95 9.84 -8.67 1.24
N ILE A 96 8.88 -8.57 2.17
CA ILE A 96 7.99 -7.41 2.23
C ILE A 96 8.75 -6.23 2.83
N ALA A 97 9.02 -5.22 2.02
CA ALA A 97 9.75 -4.04 2.44
C ALA A 97 9.26 -2.79 1.70
N ASP A 98 9.36 -1.65 2.35
CA ASP A 98 9.21 -0.34 1.73
C ASP A 98 10.54 0.14 1.12
N TRP A 99 10.61 1.41 0.78
CA TRP A 99 11.85 2.03 0.36
C TRP A 99 12.69 2.40 1.59
N PRO A 100 13.99 2.03 1.66
CA PRO A 100 14.86 1.61 0.56
C PRO A 100 15.02 0.10 0.36
N GLY A 101 14.40 -0.74 1.19
CA GLY A 101 14.57 -2.21 1.15
C GLY A 101 14.21 -2.83 -0.20
N GLN A 102 13.14 -2.33 -0.81
CA GLN A 102 12.78 -2.60 -2.22
C GLN A 102 13.99 -2.56 -3.16
N VAL A 103 14.77 -1.49 -3.10
CA VAL A 103 15.81 -1.22 -4.11
C VAL A 103 17.17 -1.70 -3.71
N ASN A 104 17.52 -1.67 -2.43
CA ASN A 104 18.81 -2.20 -2.00
C ASN A 104 18.90 -3.71 -2.22
N ILE A 105 17.82 -4.46 -1.98
CA ILE A 105 17.79 -5.91 -2.25
C ILE A 105 17.84 -6.16 -3.77
N ARG A 106 17.04 -5.45 -4.58
CA ARG A 106 17.10 -5.57 -6.05
C ARG A 106 18.48 -5.24 -6.60
N ARG A 107 19.14 -4.21 -6.08
CA ARG A 107 20.52 -3.87 -6.46
C ARG A 107 21.48 -5.01 -6.14
N ALA A 108 21.37 -5.64 -4.97
CA ALA A 108 22.19 -6.79 -4.61
C ALA A 108 21.97 -7.96 -5.59
N ILE A 109 20.72 -8.27 -5.93
CA ILE A 109 20.35 -9.28 -6.92
C ILE A 109 20.96 -8.96 -8.30
N THR A 110 20.74 -7.73 -8.80
CA THR A 110 21.29 -7.30 -10.09
C THR A 110 22.82 -7.38 -10.13
N LEU A 111 23.50 -6.96 -9.05
CA LEU A 111 24.95 -7.06 -8.94
C LEU A 111 25.43 -8.53 -8.98
N ARG A 112 24.71 -9.43 -8.29
CA ARG A 112 25.03 -10.86 -8.29
C ARG A 112 24.83 -11.51 -9.66
N ILE A 113 23.76 -11.15 -10.37
CA ILE A 113 23.48 -11.64 -11.74
C ILE A 113 24.58 -11.15 -12.69
N ASN A 114 24.91 -9.85 -12.65
CA ASN A 114 25.80 -9.25 -13.64
C ASN A 114 27.29 -9.57 -13.41
N ARG A 115 27.74 -9.69 -12.16
CA ARG A 115 29.17 -9.89 -11.83
C ARG A 115 29.50 -11.30 -11.34
N GLY A 116 28.50 -12.17 -11.22
CA GLY A 116 28.72 -13.53 -10.76
C GLY A 116 29.40 -13.57 -9.38
N ILE A 117 30.34 -14.50 -9.20
CA ILE A 117 31.10 -14.68 -7.94
C ILE A 117 31.95 -13.43 -7.61
N ALA A 118 32.42 -12.68 -8.61
CA ALA A 118 33.22 -11.47 -8.41
C ALA A 118 32.46 -10.32 -7.71
N SER A 119 31.13 -10.41 -7.60
CA SER A 119 30.34 -9.48 -6.78
C SER A 119 30.64 -9.58 -5.28
N GLY A 120 31.14 -10.72 -4.80
CA GLY A 120 31.23 -11.02 -3.36
C GLY A 120 29.87 -11.27 -2.69
N ILE A 121 28.77 -11.30 -3.46
CA ILE A 121 27.41 -11.52 -2.93
C ILE A 121 27.07 -13.02 -3.02
N PRO A 122 26.54 -13.65 -1.96
CA PRO A 122 26.17 -15.06 -2.01
C PRO A 122 25.11 -15.36 -3.08
N LYS A 123 25.11 -16.58 -3.64
CA LYS A 123 24.13 -17.01 -4.66
C LYS A 123 22.71 -16.98 -4.10
N GLN A 124 22.56 -17.24 -2.80
CA GLN A 124 21.32 -17.24 -2.03
C GLN A 124 20.55 -15.91 -2.13
N ILE A 125 21.19 -14.78 -2.46
CA ILE A 125 20.46 -13.52 -2.69
C ILE A 125 19.43 -13.65 -3.82
N LEU A 126 19.66 -14.56 -4.78
CA LEU A 126 18.78 -14.79 -5.93
C LEU A 126 17.46 -15.48 -5.56
N SER A 127 17.37 -16.07 -4.36
CA SER A 127 16.11 -16.64 -3.87
C SER A 127 15.22 -15.60 -3.20
N LEU A 128 15.66 -14.35 -3.05
CA LEU A 128 14.86 -13.29 -2.47
C LEU A 128 14.06 -12.54 -3.54
N ILE A 129 12.78 -12.28 -3.27
CA ILE A 129 11.95 -11.37 -4.08
C ILE A 129 11.45 -10.23 -3.20
N PRO A 130 12.01 -9.01 -3.33
CA PRO A 130 11.53 -7.86 -2.57
C PRO A 130 10.19 -7.35 -3.12
N MET A 131 9.15 -7.29 -2.28
CA MET A 131 7.78 -6.89 -2.66
C MET A 131 7.27 -5.73 -1.79
N ILE A 132 6.45 -4.86 -2.38
CA ILE A 132 5.96 -3.67 -1.67
C ILE A 132 4.78 -4.10 -0.80
N GLY A 133 4.82 -3.73 0.47
CA GLY A 133 3.70 -4.02 1.37
C GLY A 133 2.45 -3.24 0.95
N PRO A 134 1.29 -3.89 0.79
CA PRO A 134 0.00 -3.22 0.52
C PRO A 134 -0.33 -2.13 1.56
N LEU A 135 0.06 -2.38 2.80
CA LEU A 135 -0.08 -1.42 3.91
C LEU A 135 0.74 -0.15 3.67
N HIS A 136 1.96 -0.24 3.13
CA HIS A 136 2.82 0.90 2.84
C HIS A 136 2.25 1.77 1.71
N ILE A 137 1.71 1.14 0.66
CA ILE A 137 1.02 1.86 -0.44
C ILE A 137 -0.12 2.70 0.15
N SER A 138 -0.96 2.05 0.94
CA SER A 138 -2.13 2.60 1.62
C SER A 138 -1.80 3.76 2.57
N LEU A 139 -0.78 3.61 3.41
CA LEU A 139 -0.35 4.66 4.34
C LEU A 139 0.22 5.86 3.57
N ASN A 140 1.18 5.62 2.68
CA ASN A 140 1.83 6.70 1.92
C ASN A 140 0.85 7.44 1.02
N SER A 141 -0.16 6.77 0.45
CA SER A 141 -1.15 7.42 -0.39
C SER A 141 -2.04 8.37 0.42
N ARG A 142 -2.48 7.97 1.63
CA ARG A 142 -3.28 8.83 2.52
C ARG A 142 -2.47 10.04 3.01
N GLU A 143 -1.25 9.82 3.46
CA GLU A 143 -0.37 10.91 3.92
C GLU A 143 -0.06 11.91 2.80
N THR A 144 0.30 11.40 1.62
CA THR A 144 0.61 12.24 0.45
C THR A 144 -0.61 13.06 0.05
N LEU A 145 -1.78 12.42 -0.02
CA LEU A 145 -3.02 13.09 -0.38
C LEU A 145 -3.36 14.19 0.63
N PHE A 146 -3.30 13.87 1.93
CA PHE A 146 -3.58 14.81 3.00
C PHE A 146 -2.64 16.02 2.98
N GLN A 147 -1.33 15.79 2.87
CA GLN A 147 -0.34 16.86 2.84
C GLN A 147 -0.47 17.75 1.59
N THR A 148 -0.74 17.15 0.44
CA THR A 148 -0.90 17.91 -0.81
C THR A 148 -2.10 18.85 -0.74
N TYR A 149 -3.23 18.35 -0.21
CA TYR A 149 -4.48 19.11 -0.13
C TYR A 149 -4.73 19.63 1.29
N HIS A 150 -3.67 19.93 2.05
CA HIS A 150 -3.79 20.39 3.44
C HIS A 150 -4.71 21.60 3.55
N PHE A 151 -4.61 22.54 2.61
CA PHE A 151 -5.47 23.73 2.57
C PHE A 151 -6.97 23.40 2.62
N PHE A 152 -7.40 22.37 1.87
CA PHE A 152 -8.80 21.94 1.84
C PHE A 152 -9.18 21.21 3.12
N PHE A 153 -8.32 20.32 3.60
CA PHE A 153 -8.58 19.54 4.81
C PHE A 153 -8.55 20.40 6.08
N GLU A 154 -7.75 21.46 6.11
CA GLU A 154 -7.70 22.44 7.18
C GLU A 154 -9.00 23.24 7.27
N MET A 155 -9.50 23.75 6.13
CA MET A 155 -10.80 24.42 6.07
C MET A 155 -11.91 23.49 6.59
N LEU A 156 -12.00 22.27 6.05
CA LEU A 156 -12.99 21.29 6.46
C LEU A 156 -12.85 20.91 7.95
N TYR A 157 -11.63 20.83 8.47
CA TYR A 157 -11.39 20.54 9.87
C TYR A 157 -11.90 21.67 10.78
N HIS A 158 -11.65 22.92 10.45
CA HIS A 158 -12.14 24.06 11.22
C HIS A 158 -13.67 24.15 11.18
N ASP A 159 -14.29 23.91 10.02
CA ASP A 159 -15.76 23.87 9.90
C ASP A 159 -16.38 22.77 10.77
N LEU A 160 -15.73 21.61 10.89
CA LEU A 160 -16.26 20.46 11.64
C LEU A 160 -15.98 20.52 13.15
N PHE A 161 -14.81 21.01 13.55
CA PHE A 161 -14.34 20.94 14.94
C PHE A 161 -14.21 22.31 15.62
N GLY A 162 -14.39 23.39 14.86
CA GLY A 162 -14.33 24.78 15.30
C GLY A 162 -12.99 25.46 15.01
N ASP A 163 -13.05 26.75 14.66
CA ASP A 163 -11.90 27.58 14.24
C ASP A 163 -10.74 27.63 15.25
N LYS A 164 -11.04 27.42 16.54
CA LYS A 164 -10.03 27.42 17.61
C LYS A 164 -9.22 26.12 17.68
N LYS A 165 -9.63 25.06 16.97
CA LYS A 165 -8.92 23.77 16.97
C LYS A 165 -7.77 23.81 15.97
N VAL A 166 -6.57 23.45 16.41
CA VAL A 166 -5.37 23.44 15.56
C VAL A 166 -5.23 22.08 14.88
N LEU A 167 -5.18 22.07 13.56
CA LEU A 167 -4.77 20.91 12.77
C LEU A 167 -3.25 20.92 12.61
N SER A 168 -2.58 19.87 13.07
CA SER A 168 -1.14 19.72 12.86
C SER A 168 -0.86 19.51 11.37
N GLN A 169 0.23 20.11 10.86
CA GLN A 169 0.76 19.88 9.50
C GLN A 169 1.11 18.41 9.24
N LYS A 170 1.44 17.66 10.30
CA LYS A 170 1.65 16.21 10.27
C LYS A 170 0.82 15.57 11.37
N PRO A 171 -0.50 15.43 11.18
CA PRO A 171 -1.36 14.84 12.18
C PRO A 171 -1.11 13.34 12.26
N LYS A 172 -1.53 12.71 13.37
CA LYS A 172 -1.47 11.25 13.51
C LYS A 172 -2.28 10.58 12.39
N GLN A 173 -1.88 9.38 11.98
CA GLN A 173 -2.56 8.64 10.91
C GLN A 173 -4.05 8.42 11.18
N THR A 174 -4.44 8.24 12.45
CA THR A 174 -5.86 8.12 12.85
C THR A 174 -6.66 9.39 12.55
N VAL A 175 -6.06 10.57 12.71
CA VAL A 175 -6.69 11.86 12.38
C VAL A 175 -6.79 12.04 10.88
N ILE A 176 -5.74 11.68 10.13
CA ILE A 176 -5.78 11.68 8.65
C ILE A 176 -6.91 10.78 8.15
N ASN A 177 -6.99 9.54 8.65
CA ASN A 177 -8.04 8.60 8.27
C ASN A 177 -9.44 9.14 8.56
N LEU A 178 -9.65 9.73 9.75
CA LEU A 178 -10.94 10.30 10.13
C LEU A 178 -11.36 11.43 9.19
N ILE A 179 -10.46 12.37 8.89
CA ILE A 179 -10.76 13.52 8.02
C ILE A 179 -11.09 13.04 6.60
N LEU A 180 -10.30 12.11 6.06
CA LEU A 180 -10.55 11.53 4.73
C LEU A 180 -11.90 10.80 4.68
N ASP A 181 -12.23 10.01 5.71
CA ASP A 181 -13.50 9.29 5.78
C ASP A 181 -14.71 10.23 5.93
N LEU A 182 -14.63 11.24 6.80
CA LEU A 182 -15.67 12.27 6.95
C LEU A 182 -15.87 13.03 5.64
N THR A 183 -14.79 13.39 4.96
CA THR A 183 -14.84 14.05 3.66
C THR A 183 -15.54 13.18 2.63
N PHE A 184 -15.18 11.89 2.56
CA PHE A 184 -15.81 10.96 1.61
C PHE A 184 -17.30 10.75 1.91
N ASN A 185 -17.65 10.61 3.19
CA ASN A 185 -19.05 10.47 3.61
C ASN A 185 -19.87 11.75 3.34
N GLY A 186 -19.27 12.94 3.52
CA GLY A 186 -19.86 14.21 3.12
C GLY A 186 -20.07 14.29 1.61
N TRP A 187 -19.03 13.93 0.83
CA TRP A 187 -19.08 13.91 -0.63
C TRP A 187 -20.23 13.03 -1.13
N LYS A 188 -20.38 11.80 -0.62
CA LYS A 188 -21.48 10.90 -0.97
C LYS A 188 -22.86 11.55 -0.90
N LYS A 189 -23.10 12.41 0.10
CA LYS A 189 -24.40 13.07 0.30
C LYS A 189 -24.69 14.14 -0.76
N ILE A 190 -23.68 14.87 -1.21
CA ILE A 190 -23.84 16.01 -2.13
C ILE A 190 -23.44 15.69 -3.58
N ARG A 191 -22.76 14.57 -3.81
CA ARG A 191 -22.17 14.17 -5.09
C ARG A 191 -23.13 14.32 -6.25
N LYS A 192 -24.35 13.76 -6.14
CA LYS A 192 -25.34 13.79 -7.22
C LYS A 192 -25.69 15.21 -7.65
N VAL A 193 -25.89 16.11 -6.69
CA VAL A 193 -26.24 17.51 -6.95
C VAL A 193 -25.06 18.24 -7.64
N ILE A 194 -23.86 18.05 -7.10
CA ILE A 194 -22.64 18.69 -7.63
C ILE A 194 -22.33 18.19 -9.05
N MET A 195 -22.33 16.87 -9.26
CA MET A 195 -22.06 16.29 -10.58
C MET A 195 -23.11 16.71 -11.62
N ASN A 196 -24.39 16.77 -11.25
CA ASN A 196 -25.42 17.24 -12.18
C ASN A 196 -25.21 18.68 -12.65
N ARG A 197 -24.77 19.56 -11.75
CA ARG A 197 -24.58 20.98 -12.06
C ARG A 197 -23.26 21.25 -12.79
N PHE A 198 -22.21 20.51 -12.47
CA PHE A 198 -20.86 20.91 -12.83
C PHE A 198 -20.03 19.84 -13.55
N LYS A 199 -20.57 18.64 -13.87
CA LYS A 199 -19.83 17.57 -14.58
C LYS A 199 -19.12 18.01 -15.86
N ASN A 200 -19.69 18.99 -16.57
CA ASN A 200 -19.16 19.49 -17.84
C ASN A 200 -18.26 20.72 -17.66
N SER A 201 -18.03 21.16 -16.41
CA SER A 201 -17.16 22.29 -16.11
C SER A 201 -15.75 21.99 -16.58
N LYS A 202 -15.19 22.91 -17.36
CA LYS A 202 -13.81 22.83 -17.83
C LYS A 202 -12.83 23.48 -16.86
N ASP A 203 -13.32 24.14 -15.83
CA ASP A 203 -12.50 24.83 -14.83
C ASP A 203 -11.54 23.86 -14.12
N ALA A 204 -10.29 24.31 -13.95
CA ALA A 204 -9.22 23.46 -13.46
C ALA A 204 -9.36 23.15 -11.96
N GLU A 205 -9.76 24.15 -11.16
CA GLU A 205 -9.95 24.01 -9.71
C GLU A 205 -11.11 23.07 -9.42
N TYR A 206 -12.21 23.23 -10.15
CA TYR A 206 -13.36 22.35 -10.04
C TYR A 206 -12.99 20.90 -10.41
N ARG A 207 -12.27 20.70 -11.53
CA ARG A 207 -11.83 19.35 -11.92
C ARG A 207 -10.87 18.73 -10.92
N MET A 208 -9.98 19.52 -10.34
CA MET A 208 -9.09 19.08 -9.26
C MET A 208 -9.90 18.62 -8.05
N MET A 209 -10.90 19.40 -7.61
CA MET A 209 -11.75 19.04 -6.48
C MET A 209 -12.57 17.76 -6.75
N ILE A 210 -13.13 17.60 -7.95
CA ILE A 210 -13.82 16.37 -8.33
C ILE A 210 -12.88 15.19 -8.35
N ASP A 211 -11.66 15.33 -8.87
CA ASP A 211 -10.71 14.25 -8.82
C ASP A 211 -10.29 13.89 -7.39
N LEU A 212 -10.12 14.87 -6.51
CA LEU A 212 -9.84 14.62 -5.10
C LEU A 212 -10.98 13.81 -4.45
N LEU A 213 -12.21 14.28 -4.60
CA LEU A 213 -13.39 13.75 -3.90
C LEU A 213 -13.92 12.43 -4.51
N ASP A 214 -13.90 12.31 -5.84
CA ASP A 214 -14.48 11.18 -6.57
C ASP A 214 -13.48 10.08 -6.92
N ASN A 215 -12.19 10.42 -7.00
CA ASN A 215 -11.12 9.46 -7.31
C ASN A 215 -10.20 9.22 -6.12
N SER A 216 -9.49 10.27 -5.70
CA SER A 216 -8.30 10.10 -4.86
C SER A 216 -8.63 9.66 -3.44
N ILE A 217 -9.56 10.33 -2.77
CA ILE A 217 -9.97 9.99 -1.41
C ILE A 217 -10.49 8.55 -1.33
N PRO A 218 -11.55 8.15 -2.07
CA PRO A 218 -12.08 6.79 -1.93
C PRO A 218 -11.06 5.72 -2.31
N LEU A 219 -10.25 5.95 -3.34
CA LEU A 219 -9.16 5.04 -3.71
C LEU A 219 -8.20 4.78 -2.55
N THR A 220 -7.72 5.85 -1.90
CA THR A 220 -6.75 5.70 -0.80
C THR A 220 -7.37 5.08 0.44
N LEU A 221 -8.67 5.30 0.70
CA LEU A 221 -9.38 4.67 1.81
C LEU A 221 -9.55 3.17 1.57
N ASP A 222 -9.92 2.76 0.37
CA ASP A 222 -10.35 1.39 0.06
C ASP A 222 -9.21 0.44 -0.28
N ILE A 223 -8.14 0.93 -0.95
CA ILE A 223 -7.11 0.07 -1.57
C ILE A 223 -6.61 -1.05 -0.66
N TYR A 224 -6.37 -0.75 0.61
CA TYR A 224 -6.00 -1.75 1.60
C TYR A 224 -7.17 -2.18 2.46
N ALA A 225 -7.91 -1.23 3.04
CA ALA A 225 -8.88 -1.51 4.08
C ALA A 225 -10.04 -2.39 3.56
N VAL A 226 -10.37 -2.25 2.28
CA VAL A 226 -11.48 -2.94 1.62
C VAL A 226 -10.94 -3.97 0.63
N LEU A 227 -10.18 -3.55 -0.40
CA LEU A 227 -9.86 -4.42 -1.54
C LEU A 227 -8.82 -5.49 -1.20
N PHE A 228 -7.70 -5.11 -0.58
CA PHE A 228 -6.67 -6.08 -0.21
C PHE A 228 -7.18 -7.03 0.88
N ARG A 229 -7.82 -6.50 1.93
CA ARG A 229 -8.26 -7.32 3.08
C ARG A 229 -9.45 -8.23 2.78
N SER A 230 -10.26 -7.93 1.76
CA SER A 230 -11.31 -8.85 1.32
C SER A 230 -10.80 -9.97 0.42
N GLY A 231 -9.52 -9.96 0.04
CA GLY A 231 -8.98 -10.88 -0.95
C GLY A 231 -9.40 -10.56 -2.39
N TYR A 232 -10.04 -9.40 -2.65
CA TYR A 232 -10.44 -9.01 -4.01
C TYR A 232 -9.23 -8.50 -4.81
N PHE A 233 -8.39 -9.44 -5.23
CA PHE A 233 -7.09 -9.17 -5.83
C PHE A 233 -7.17 -8.38 -7.14
N GLU A 234 -8.18 -8.65 -7.97
CA GLU A 234 -8.35 -7.92 -9.24
C GLU A 234 -8.65 -6.43 -9.03
N GLY A 235 -9.55 -6.11 -8.10
CA GLY A 235 -9.82 -4.71 -7.72
C GLY A 235 -8.62 -4.05 -7.04
N TYR A 236 -7.87 -4.81 -6.23
CA TYR A 236 -6.62 -4.35 -5.65
C TYR A 236 -5.59 -3.99 -6.73
N LEU A 237 -5.33 -4.86 -7.71
CA LEU A 237 -4.40 -4.59 -8.81
C LEU A 237 -4.80 -3.35 -9.61
N GLU A 238 -6.09 -3.20 -9.97
CA GLU A 238 -6.57 -2.00 -10.63
C GLU A 238 -6.33 -0.75 -9.77
N SER A 239 -6.55 -0.85 -8.47
CA SER A 239 -6.33 0.25 -7.53
C SER A 239 -4.85 0.59 -7.36
N VAL A 240 -3.94 -0.38 -7.45
CA VAL A 240 -2.49 -0.12 -7.47
C VAL A 240 -2.10 0.69 -8.71
N VAL A 241 -2.68 0.41 -9.88
CA VAL A 241 -2.49 1.22 -11.09
C VAL A 241 -2.98 2.66 -10.85
N ARG A 242 -4.18 2.82 -10.29
CA ARG A 242 -4.75 4.16 -9.99
C ARG A 242 -3.91 4.93 -8.96
N VAL A 243 -3.44 4.26 -7.91
CA VAL A 243 -2.57 4.86 -6.89
C VAL A 243 -1.20 5.23 -7.47
N TRP A 244 -0.67 4.43 -8.39
CA TRP A 244 0.55 4.80 -9.10
C TRP A 244 0.38 6.12 -9.87
N VAL A 245 -0.71 6.26 -10.62
CA VAL A 245 -1.03 7.52 -11.33
C VAL A 245 -1.13 8.69 -10.36
N LEU A 246 -1.78 8.47 -9.20
CA LEU A 246 -1.86 9.46 -8.12
C LEU A 246 -0.46 9.86 -7.62
N PHE A 247 0.41 8.90 -7.30
CA PHE A 247 1.78 9.17 -6.85
C PHE A 247 2.62 9.89 -7.89
N GLN A 248 2.46 9.54 -9.17
CA GLN A 248 3.15 10.21 -10.27
C GLN A 248 2.71 11.67 -10.38
N ARG A 249 1.38 11.92 -10.32
CA ARG A 249 0.82 13.28 -10.36
C ARG A 249 1.26 14.13 -9.18
N LEU A 250 1.27 13.55 -7.98
CA LEU A 250 1.66 14.22 -6.74
C LEU A 250 3.18 14.22 -6.50
N ARG A 251 3.97 13.72 -7.47
CA ARG A 251 5.44 13.66 -7.42
C ARG A 251 5.98 13.01 -6.14
N ARG A 252 5.31 11.95 -5.66
CA ARG A 252 5.75 11.24 -4.45
C ARG A 252 7.03 10.46 -4.75
N HIS A 253 8.15 10.96 -4.23
CA HIS A 253 9.45 10.34 -4.35
C HIS A 253 9.44 8.88 -3.84
N ASN A 254 10.17 7.99 -4.51
CA ASN A 254 10.21 6.52 -4.33
C ASN A 254 8.94 5.75 -4.71
N TYR A 255 7.75 6.27 -4.38
CA TYR A 255 6.48 5.59 -4.65
C TYR A 255 5.90 5.84 -6.04
N ASN A 256 6.52 6.71 -6.84
CA ASN A 256 6.23 6.79 -8.27
C ASN A 256 6.78 5.60 -9.09
N LYS A 257 7.62 4.76 -8.48
CA LYS A 257 8.18 3.54 -9.11
C LYS A 257 7.77 2.26 -8.40
N ALA A 258 7.67 2.26 -7.06
CA ALA A 258 7.42 1.03 -6.30
C ALA A 258 6.14 0.27 -6.73
N PRO A 259 4.98 0.93 -6.96
CA PRO A 259 3.79 0.25 -7.50
C PRO A 259 3.99 -0.34 -8.89
N LEU A 260 4.73 0.33 -9.79
CA LEU A 260 5.03 -0.20 -11.13
C LEU A 260 5.88 -1.45 -11.06
N VAL A 261 6.87 -1.45 -10.17
CA VAL A 261 7.74 -2.62 -9.97
C VAL A 261 6.90 -3.82 -9.51
N PHE A 262 5.99 -3.61 -8.55
CA PHE A 262 5.05 -4.65 -8.13
C PHE A 262 4.15 -5.14 -9.26
N LEU A 263 3.55 -4.22 -10.03
CA LEU A 263 2.71 -4.58 -11.18
C LEU A 263 3.51 -5.37 -12.23
N SER A 264 4.77 -4.98 -12.48
CA SER A 264 5.68 -5.68 -13.38
C SER A 264 5.94 -7.10 -12.92
N ASP A 265 6.18 -7.32 -11.62
CA ASP A 265 6.40 -8.65 -11.07
C ASP A 265 5.13 -9.52 -11.22
N VAL A 266 3.96 -8.97 -10.90
CA VAL A 266 2.67 -9.68 -11.04
C VAL A 266 2.40 -10.09 -12.49
N PHE A 267 2.54 -9.16 -13.44
CA PHE A 267 2.34 -9.47 -14.86
C PHE A 267 3.36 -10.47 -15.38
N TYR A 268 4.61 -10.39 -14.92
CA TYR A 268 5.61 -11.40 -15.25
C TYR A 268 5.19 -12.79 -14.74
N TRP A 269 4.68 -12.89 -13.51
CA TRP A 269 4.22 -14.17 -12.98
C TRP A 269 3.03 -14.72 -13.75
N GLU A 270 2.05 -13.88 -14.08
CA GLU A 270 0.87 -14.28 -14.87
C GLU A 270 1.29 -14.77 -16.26
N LEU A 271 2.15 -14.03 -16.96
CA LEU A 271 2.63 -14.38 -18.31
C LEU A 271 3.42 -15.69 -18.35
N ASN A 272 4.09 -16.04 -17.26
CA ASN A 272 4.93 -17.25 -17.19
C ASN A 272 4.28 -18.41 -16.42
N ASN A 273 2.98 -18.30 -16.08
CA ASN A 273 2.28 -19.29 -15.24
C ASN A 273 3.05 -19.63 -13.94
N HIS A 274 3.69 -18.62 -13.36
CA HIS A 274 4.49 -18.80 -12.14
C HIS A 274 3.57 -19.12 -10.96
N PRO A 275 3.93 -20.01 -10.02
CA PRO A 275 3.07 -20.37 -8.88
C PRO A 275 2.61 -19.19 -8.01
N MET A 276 3.36 -18.08 -7.98
CA MET A 276 2.96 -16.85 -7.29
C MET A 276 1.79 -16.11 -7.95
N ALA A 277 1.48 -16.38 -9.21
CA ALA A 277 0.29 -15.84 -9.87
C ALA A 277 -0.99 -16.59 -9.47
N ASN A 278 -0.87 -17.72 -8.77
CA ASN A 278 -2.04 -18.53 -8.43
C ASN A 278 -2.86 -17.86 -7.33
N LYS A 279 -4.01 -17.31 -7.74
CA LYS A 279 -4.95 -16.57 -6.89
C LYS A 279 -5.60 -17.42 -5.79
N SER A 280 -5.44 -18.74 -5.81
CA SER A 280 -5.93 -19.66 -4.77
C SER A 280 -5.06 -19.70 -3.50
N ASN A 281 -3.88 -19.06 -3.51
CA ASN A 281 -2.91 -19.07 -2.42
C ASN A 281 -2.86 -17.73 -1.65
N CYS A 282 -3.83 -16.84 -1.84
CA CYS A 282 -3.95 -15.55 -1.15
C CYS A 282 -5.25 -15.48 -0.38
#